data_AF-A0A847YHW6-F1
#
_entry.id   AF-A0A847YHW6-F1
#
_cell.length_a   1.000
_cell.length_b   1.000
_cell.length_c   1.000
_cell.angle_alpha   90.00
_cell.angle_beta   90.00
_cell.angle_gamma   90.00
#
_symmetry.space_group_name_H-M   'P 1'
#
loop_
_entity.id
_entity.type
_entity.pdbx_description
1 polymer ?
#
loop_
_entity_poly.entity_id
_entity_poly.type
_entity_poly.pdbx_seq_one_letter_code
_entity_poly.pdbx_strand_id
1 'polypeptide(L)'
;MAWAAGAFPGTSPCPAGEPQKPKNVLFLFSDDQRFDTIHALGNEEIHTPALDRLTAEGFTFTHAFIMGSTHPAVCMPSRAMLMSGRGLWR
;
A
#
# COMPACT_ATOMS: atom_id res chain seq x y z
N MET A 1 -45.55 -17.18 19.27
CA MET A 1 -45.41 -16.30 18.08
C MET A 1 -44.00 -16.47 17.54
N ALA A 2 -43.84 -17.38 16.58
CA ALA A 2 -42.57 -17.68 15.94
C ALA A 2 -42.33 -16.65 14.82
N TRP A 3 -41.19 -15.96 14.85
CA TRP A 3 -40.70 -15.19 13.71
C TRP A 3 -39.72 -16.06 12.92
N ALA A 4 -40.10 -16.38 11.70
CA ALA A 4 -39.25 -17.05 10.73
C ALA A 4 -38.15 -16.10 10.28
N ALA A 5 -36.89 -16.48 10.48
CA ALA A 5 -35.75 -15.80 9.87
C ALA A 5 -35.77 -16.10 8.36
N GLY A 6 -36.20 -15.11 7.58
CA GLY A 6 -36.11 -15.16 6.12
C GLY A 6 -34.66 -15.28 5.68
N ALA A 7 -34.35 -16.34 4.94
CA ALA A 7 -33.07 -16.54 4.29
C ALA A 7 -32.88 -15.48 3.19
N PHE A 8 -31.79 -14.72 3.27
CA PHE A 8 -31.36 -13.82 2.18
C PHE A 8 -30.93 -14.68 0.97
N PRO A 9 -31.55 -14.52 -0.21
CA PRO A 9 -31.11 -15.20 -1.42
C PRO A 9 -29.89 -14.46 -1.98
N GLY A 10 -28.68 -14.99 -1.75
CA GLY A 10 -27.49 -14.43 -2.43
C GLY A 10 -26.12 -14.78 -1.90
N THR A 11 -25.96 -15.45 -0.75
CA THR A 11 -24.61 -15.86 -0.30
C THR A 11 -24.22 -17.17 -0.96
N SER A 12 -23.72 -17.11 -2.19
CA SER A 12 -22.87 -18.18 -2.71
C SER A 12 -21.71 -18.38 -1.74
N PRO A 13 -21.46 -19.61 -1.23
CA PRO A 13 -20.30 -19.85 -0.40
C PRO A 13 -19.05 -19.52 -1.21
N CYS A 14 -18.21 -18.63 -0.68
CA CYS A 14 -16.89 -18.39 -1.24
C CYS A 14 -16.18 -19.76 -1.29
N PRO A 15 -15.65 -20.20 -2.44
CA PRO A 15 -14.97 -21.48 -2.51
C PRO A 15 -13.86 -21.46 -1.47
N ALA A 16 -13.90 -22.43 -0.55
CA ALA A 16 -12.83 -22.66 0.41
C ALA A 16 -11.58 -22.99 -0.41
N GLY A 17 -10.78 -21.96 -0.69
CA GLY A 17 -9.60 -22.07 -1.52
C GLY A 17 -8.65 -23.09 -0.92
N GLU A 18 -8.01 -23.88 -1.79
CA GLU A 18 -6.88 -24.74 -1.44
C GLU A 18 -5.90 -24.00 -0.52
N PRO A 19 -5.19 -24.70 0.39
CA PRO A 19 -4.24 -24.07 1.30
C PRO A 19 -3.23 -23.26 0.49
N GLN A 20 -3.48 -21.95 0.39
CA GLN A 20 -2.71 -21.06 -0.44
C GLN A 20 -1.32 -21.01 0.16
N LYS A 21 -0.32 -21.38 -0.64
CA LYS A 21 1.08 -21.18 -0.29
C LYS A 21 1.24 -19.76 0.26
N PRO A 22 1.91 -19.58 1.42
CA PRO A 22 2.04 -18.26 2.02
C PRO A 22 2.58 -17.28 0.98
N LYS A 23 1.92 -16.12 0.87
CA LYS A 23 2.33 -15.07 -0.05
C LYS A 23 3.64 -14.47 0.45
N ASN A 24 4.58 -14.24 -0.46
CA ASN A 24 5.80 -13.51 -0.16
C ASN A 24 5.50 -12.01 -0.20
N VAL A 25 6.05 -11.26 0.76
CA VAL A 25 5.96 -9.80 0.80
C VAL A 25 7.34 -9.22 0.46
N LEU A 26 7.44 -8.54 -0.67
CA LEU A 26 8.62 -7.77 -1.06
C LEU A 26 8.35 -6.30 -0.76
N PHE A 27 9.19 -5.70 0.09
CA PHE A 27 9.10 -4.29 0.44
C PHE A 27 10.28 -3.53 -0.16
N LEU A 28 10.00 -2.64 -1.12
CA LEU A 28 10.99 -1.78 -1.78
C LEU A 28 10.91 -0.37 -1.20
N PHE A 29 12.04 0.16 -0.73
CA PHE A 29 12.11 1.49 -0.11
C PHE A 29 13.25 2.31 -0.72
N SER A 30 12.90 3.40 -1.39
CA SER A 30 13.81 4.38 -1.99
C SER A 30 14.11 5.53 -1.02
N ASP A 31 15.36 5.99 -0.98
CA ASP A 31 15.74 7.20 -0.23
C ASP A 31 15.56 8.45 -1.12
N ASP A 32 15.12 9.57 -0.53
CA ASP A 32 14.95 10.88 -1.20
C ASP A 32 14.11 10.90 -2.49
N GLN A 33 13.22 9.92 -2.68
CA GLN A 33 12.30 9.91 -3.81
C GLN A 33 11.15 10.89 -3.59
N ARG A 34 10.99 11.87 -4.50
CA ARG A 34 9.83 12.77 -4.53
C ARG A 34 8.62 12.07 -5.14
N PHE A 35 7.42 12.59 -4.86
CA PHE A 35 6.16 12.02 -5.32
C PHE A 35 5.97 12.14 -6.85
N ASP A 36 6.62 13.10 -7.48
CA ASP A 36 6.49 13.45 -8.90
C ASP A 36 7.55 12.78 -9.78
N THR A 37 8.26 11.75 -9.30
CA THR A 37 9.38 11.14 -10.07
C THR A 37 8.97 9.96 -10.94
N ILE A 38 7.71 9.56 -10.95
CA ILE A 38 7.24 8.39 -11.71
C ILE A 38 6.52 8.88 -12.97
N HIS A 39 6.93 8.35 -14.12
CA HIS A 39 6.37 8.71 -15.42
C HIS A 39 4.85 8.49 -15.46
N ALA A 40 4.41 7.29 -15.07
CA ALA A 40 3.01 6.90 -15.04
C ALA A 40 2.13 7.75 -14.09
N LEU A 41 2.73 8.55 -13.21
CA LEU A 41 2.02 9.46 -12.29
C LEU A 41 2.00 10.92 -12.79
N GLY A 42 2.34 11.16 -14.05
CA GLY A 42 2.20 12.46 -14.71
C GLY A 42 3.50 13.23 -14.91
N ASN A 43 4.67 12.58 -14.82
CA ASN A 43 5.95 13.21 -15.16
C ASN A 43 6.37 12.87 -16.59
N GLU A 44 6.33 13.84 -17.50
CA GLU A 44 6.69 13.63 -18.91
C GLU A 44 8.20 13.58 -19.18
N GLU A 45 9.03 14.10 -18.28
CA GLU A 45 10.50 14.17 -18.46
C GLU A 45 11.22 12.92 -17.96
N ILE A 46 10.72 12.33 -16.86
CA ILE A 46 11.35 11.17 -16.22
C ILE A 46 10.74 9.89 -16.79
N HIS A 47 11.59 8.95 -17.20
CA HIS A 47 11.17 7.65 -17.71
C HIS A 47 11.49 6.53 -16.71
N THR A 48 10.45 5.82 -16.23
CA THR A 48 10.57 4.77 -15.18
C THR A 48 9.86 3.47 -15.56
N PRO A 49 10.29 2.77 -16.62
CA PRO A 49 9.51 1.67 -17.21
C PRO A 49 9.20 0.51 -16.23
N ALA A 50 10.09 0.24 -15.28
CA ALA A 50 9.86 -0.79 -14.25
C ALA A 50 8.80 -0.37 -13.22
N LEU A 51 8.80 0.89 -12.80
CA LEU A 51 7.79 1.42 -11.86
C LEU A 51 6.45 1.61 -12.57
N ASP A 52 6.46 2.07 -13.82
CA ASP A 52 5.25 2.26 -14.63
C ASP A 52 4.50 0.94 -14.81
N ARG A 53 5.25 -0.15 -15.03
CA ARG A 53 4.69 -1.51 -15.05
C ARG A 53 4.03 -1.90 -13.73
N LEU A 54 4.68 -1.61 -12.59
CA LEU A 54 4.12 -1.89 -11.27
C LEU A 54 2.85 -1.07 -11.00
N THR A 55 2.81 0.18 -11.44
CA THR A 55 1.62 1.03 -11.36
C THR A 55 0.47 0.47 -12.21
N ALA A 56 0.75 -0.04 -13.41
CA ALA A 56 -0.25 -0.63 -14.30
C ALA A 56 -0.80 -1.99 -13.83
N GLU A 57 0.03 -2.81 -13.19
CA GLU A 57 -0.36 -4.13 -12.68
C GLU A 57 -0.96 -4.08 -11.26
N GLY A 58 -0.88 -2.93 -10.58
CA GLY A 58 -1.19 -2.77 -9.16
C GLY A 58 -2.13 -1.62 -8.83
N PHE A 59 -1.96 -1.10 -7.61
CA PHE A 59 -2.70 0.06 -7.12
C PHE A 59 -1.70 1.10 -6.59
N THR A 60 -2.00 2.38 -6.82
CA THR A 60 -1.13 3.49 -6.39
C THR A 60 -1.86 4.45 -5.46
N PHE A 61 -1.17 4.89 -4.41
CA PHE A 61 -1.64 5.92 -3.50
C PHE A 61 -1.07 7.28 -3.91
N THR A 62 -1.93 8.23 -4.28
CA THR A 62 -1.52 9.58 -4.69
C THR A 62 -1.26 10.53 -3.52
N HIS A 63 -1.76 10.19 -2.32
CA HIS A 63 -1.67 10.99 -1.10
C HIS A 63 -1.07 10.15 0.04
N ALA A 64 0.19 9.72 -0.14
CA ALA A 64 0.96 9.00 0.87
C ALA A 64 2.03 9.93 1.46
N PHE A 65 2.05 10.09 2.78
CA PHE A 65 2.92 11.04 3.47
C PHE A 65 3.79 10.34 4.53
N ILE A 66 5.02 10.82 4.68
CA ILE A 66 5.92 10.42 5.76
C ILE A 66 5.85 11.43 6.90
N MET A 67 5.92 10.95 8.13
CA MET A 67 5.88 11.81 9.32
C MET A 67 7.21 12.53 9.60
N GLY A 68 8.37 11.96 9.21
CA GLY A 68 9.68 12.57 9.47
C GLY A 68 10.07 12.67 10.96
N SER A 69 10.53 13.84 11.39
CA SER A 69 10.93 14.16 12.77
C SER A 69 10.33 15.51 13.19
N THR A 70 11.04 16.29 13.99
CA THR A 70 10.78 17.73 14.18
C THR A 70 10.95 18.54 12.90
N HIS A 71 11.61 17.97 11.89
CA HIS A 71 11.67 18.46 10.52
C HIS A 71 11.03 17.41 9.59
N PRO A 72 10.33 17.83 8.52
CA PRO A 72 9.80 16.90 7.53
C PRO A 72 10.95 16.19 6.80
N ALA A 73 10.67 14.99 6.29
CA ALA A 73 11.57 14.23 5.40
C ALA A 73 12.97 13.93 5.96
N VAL A 74 13.08 13.50 7.22
CA VAL A 74 14.35 13.02 7.80
C VAL A 74 14.42 11.48 7.69
N CYS A 75 15.50 10.95 7.07
CA CYS A 75 15.60 9.54 6.67
C CYS A 75 15.53 8.57 7.86
N MET A 76 16.38 8.76 8.88
CA MET A 76 16.47 7.89 10.07
C MET A 76 15.13 7.69 10.81
N PRO A 77 14.44 8.75 11.26
CA PRO A 77 13.18 8.60 11.98
C PRO A 77 12.05 8.10 11.07
N SER A 78 12.04 8.47 9.78
CA SER A 78 11.06 7.92 8.82
C SER A 78 11.19 6.40 8.68
N ARG A 79 12.43 5.89 8.57
CA ARG A 79 12.72 4.45 8.54
C ARG A 79 12.38 3.77 9.86
N ALA A 80 12.69 4.40 10.99
CA ALA A 80 12.37 3.87 12.31
C ALA A 80 10.85 3.72 12.52
N MET A 81 10.05 4.70 12.12
CA MET A 81 8.59 4.64 12.22
C MET A 81 8.00 3.57 11.31
N LEU A 82 8.52 3.44 10.08
CA LEU A 82 8.12 2.41 9.13
C LEU A 82 8.39 0.99 9.65
N MET A 83 9.55 0.76 10.25
CA MET A 83 9.94 -0.57 10.76
C MET A 83 9.29 -0.91 12.11
N SER A 84 9.06 0.08 12.97
CA SER A 84 8.48 -0.13 14.30
C SER A 84 6.96 -0.02 14.34
N GLY A 85 6.33 0.60 13.32
CA GLY A 85 4.91 0.93 13.31
C GLY A 85 4.50 1.98 14.35
N ARG A 86 5.47 2.69 14.95
CA ARG A 86 5.23 3.74 15.96
C ARG A 86 5.38 5.11 15.33
N GLY A 87 4.59 6.08 15.80
CA GLY A 87 4.75 7.48 15.40
C GLY A 87 5.81 8.21 16.23
N LEU A 88 6.20 9.41 15.81
CA LEU A 88 7.19 10.22 16.52
C LEU A 88 6.83 10.52 18.00
N TRP A 89 5.53 10.62 18.29
CA TRP A 89 4.98 11.03 19.60
C TRP A 89 4.56 9.85 20.49
N ARG A 90 4.95 8.62 20.12
CA ARG A 90 4.50 7.36 20.74
C ARG A 90 5.68 6.58 21.29
#